data_AF-A0A941IVT8-F1
#
_entry.id   AF-A0A941IVT8-F1
#
_cell.length_a   1.000
_cell.length_b   1.000
_cell.length_c   1.000
_cell.angle_alpha   90.00
_cell.angle_beta   90.00
_cell.angle_gamma   90.00
#
_symmetry.space_group_name_H-M   'P 1'
#
loop_
_entity.id
_entity.type
_entity.pdbx_description
1 polymer ?
#
loop_
_entity_poly.entity_id
_entity_poly.type
_entity_poly.pdbx_seq_one_letter_code
_entity_poly.pdbx_strand_id
1 'polypeptide(L)' 'MSAAGSLPGDGDDGPVRPSGLLDVLRVASVVLDAQGRITLWSPQAEELFGYGAQEALGQYAARIMVHE' A
#
# COMPACT_ATOMS: atom_id res chain seq x y z
N MET A 1 46.08 1.41 2.39
CA MET A 1 45.41 2.08 3.52
C MET A 1 44.09 2.65 2.99
N SER A 2 42.98 2.28 3.62
CA SER A 2 41.71 3.03 3.84
C SER A 2 41.03 3.74 2.64
N ALA A 3 39.71 3.72 2.45
CA ALA A 3 38.59 3.30 3.26
C ALA A 3 37.35 3.04 2.38
N ALA A 4 36.38 2.35 2.97
CA ALA A 4 35.04 2.09 2.45
C ALA A 4 34.29 3.38 2.05
N GLY A 5 33.47 3.28 1.01
CA GLY A 5 32.36 4.17 0.73
C GLY A 5 31.11 3.33 0.57
N SER A 6 30.28 3.33 1.60
CA SER A 6 29.07 2.53 1.76
C SER A 6 28.07 2.71 0.61
N LEU A 7 27.40 1.62 0.22
CA LEU A 7 26.17 1.69 -0.57
C LEU A 7 25.17 2.58 0.18
N PRO A 8 24.57 3.59 -0.46
CA PRO A 8 23.49 4.35 0.17
C PRO A 8 22.33 3.38 0.37
N GLY A 9 21.88 3.26 1.62
CA GLY A 9 20.70 2.46 1.95
C GLY A 9 19.49 3.01 1.21
N ASP A 10 18.74 2.11 0.57
CA ASP A 10 17.36 2.30 0.11
C ASP A 10 16.47 2.58 1.34
N GLY A 11 16.64 3.76 1.93
CA GLY A 11 15.72 4.34 2.89
C GLY A 11 14.61 5.07 2.15
N ASP A 12 13.83 4.35 1.35
CA ASP A 12 12.55 4.85 0.85
C ASP A 12 11.48 4.54 1.91
N ASP A 13 11.53 5.27 3.02
CA ASP A 13 10.46 5.35 4.04
C ASP A 13 9.40 6.39 3.59
N GLY A 14 9.13 6.44 2.28
CA GLY A 14 8.04 7.18 1.68
C GLY A 14 6.79 6.29 1.62
N PRO A 15 5.56 6.84 1.67
CA PRO A 15 4.36 6.04 1.54
C PRO A 15 4.39 5.37 0.16
N VAL A 16 4.65 4.06 0.14
CA VAL A 16 4.74 3.22 -1.06
C VAL A 16 3.58 3.59 -1.98
N ARG A 17 3.89 4.24 -3.09
CA ARG A 17 2.94 4.39 -4.19
C ARG A 17 3.21 3.20 -5.11
N PRO A 18 2.21 2.42 -5.53
CA PRO A 18 2.41 1.39 -6.53
C PRO A 18 2.66 2.06 -7.89
N SER A 19 3.92 2.43 -8.17
CA SER A 19 4.30 3.56 -9.04
C SER A 19 4.14 3.42 -10.57
N GLY A 20 3.18 2.67 -11.10
CA GLY A 20 2.69 2.99 -12.45
C GLY A 20 2.38 1.85 -13.41
N LEU A 21 3.03 0.67 -13.31
CA LEU A 21 2.58 -0.47 -14.13
C LEU A 21 1.20 -0.97 -13.67
N LEU A 22 1.00 -1.02 -12.36
CA LEU A 22 -0.27 -1.44 -11.76
C LEU A 22 -1.40 -0.45 -12.07
N ASP A 23 -1.09 0.83 -12.19
CA ASP A 23 -2.06 1.86 -12.61
C ASP A 23 -2.51 1.63 -14.06
N VAL A 24 -1.58 1.32 -14.98
CA VAL A 24 -1.91 1.01 -16.39
C VAL A 24 -2.77 -0.26 -16.48
N LEU A 25 -2.45 -1.26 -15.67
CA LEU A 25 -3.20 -2.53 -15.63
C LEU A 25 -4.50 -2.43 -14.82
N ARG A 26 -4.77 -1.27 -14.19
CA ARG A 26 -5.90 -1.03 -13.29
C ARG A 26 -6.03 -2.09 -12.19
N VAL A 27 -4.90 -2.44 -11.58
CA VAL A 27 -4.85 -3.45 -10.51
C VAL A 27 -5.12 -2.80 -9.16
N ALA A 28 -6.17 -3.25 -8.47
CA ALA A 28 -6.43 -2.89 -7.09
C ALA A 28 -5.37 -3.51 -6.17
N SER A 29 -4.62 -2.66 -5.48
CA SER A 29 -3.60 -3.04 -4.50
C SER A 29 -3.99 -2.58 -3.10
N VAL A 30 -3.81 -3.46 -2.11
CA VAL A 30 -4.05 -3.21 -0.69
C VAL A 30 -2.93 -3.86 0.12
N VAL A 31 -2.37 -3.13 1.09
CA VAL A 31 -1.38 -3.67 2.04
C VAL A 31 -1.96 -3.66 3.44
N LEU A 32 -1.70 -4.72 4.19
CA LEU A 32 -2.14 -4.87 5.58
C LEU A 32 -0.92 -4.92 6.51
N ASP A 33 -1.07 -4.40 7.73
CA ASP A 33 -0.15 -4.69 8.82
C ASP A 33 -0.34 -6.12 9.36
N ALA A 34 0.52 -6.51 10.30
CA ALA A 34 0.47 -7.83 10.93
C ALA A 34 -0.79 -8.07 11.79
N GLN A 35 -1.57 -7.01 12.09
CA GLN A 35 -2.85 -7.09 12.78
C GLN A 35 -4.03 -7.10 11.79
N GLY A 36 -3.77 -7.05 10.48
CA GLY A 36 -4.79 -7.05 9.43
C GLY A 36 -5.44 -5.69 9.19
N ARG A 37 -4.82 -4.59 9.65
CA ARG A 37 -5.29 -3.24 9.35
C ARG A 37 -4.69 -2.74 8.05
N ILE A 38 -5.47 -2.00 7.28
CA ILE A 38 -5.07 -1.47 5.98
C ILE A 38 -4.04 -0.34 6.18
N THR A 39 -2.87 -0.49 5.57
CA THR A 39 -1.77 0.49 5.56
C THR A 39 -1.55 1.13 4.19
N LEU A 40 -2.04 0.49 3.12
CA LEU A 40 -2.05 1.04 1.77
C LEU A 40 -3.39 0.76 1.11
N TRP A 41 -3.93 1.79 0.47
CA TRP A 41 -5.15 1.71 -0.31
C TRP A 41 -4.91 2.43 -1.65
N SER A 42 -4.89 1.66 -2.73
CA SER A 42 -4.71 2.22 -4.08
C SER A 42 -6.01 2.87 -4.61
N PRO A 43 -5.92 3.83 -5.55
CA PRO A 43 -7.11 4.39 -6.19
C PRO A 43 -8.01 3.34 -6.84
N GLN A 44 -7.42 2.30 -7.43
CA GLN A 44 -8.19 1.21 -8.04
C GLN A 44 -8.91 0.35 -6.98
N ALA A 45 -8.39 0.28 -5.74
CA ALA A 45 -9.11 -0.32 -4.62
C ALA A 45 -10.29 0.55 -4.17
N GLU A 46 -10.18 1.89 -4.23
CA GLU A 46 -11.32 2.79 -4.01
C GLU A 46 -12.44 2.52 -5.02
N GLU A 47 -12.08 2.42 -6.31
CA GLU A 47 -13.03 2.09 -7.37
C GLU A 47 -13.66 0.70 -7.18
N LEU A 48 -12.87 -0.30 -6.82
CA LEU A 48 -13.31 -1.69 -6.71
C LEU A 48 -14.22 -1.94 -5.50
N PHE A 49 -13.84 -1.43 -4.33
CA PHE A 49 -14.56 -1.70 -3.08
C PHE A 49 -15.53 -0.57 -2.70
N GLY A 50 -15.44 0.61 -3.32
CA GLY A 50 -16.35 1.73 -3.08
C GLY A 50 -16.06 2.52 -1.80
N TYR A 51 -14.89 2.34 -1.19
CA TYR A 51 -14.44 3.06 0.00
C TYR A 51 -13.22 3.92 -0.33
N GLY A 52 -13.25 5.19 0.04
CA GLY A 52 -12.09 6.07 -0.13
C GLY A 52 -10.93 5.68 0.80
N ALA A 53 -9.69 6.04 0.45
CA ALA A 53 -8.53 5.76 1.29
C ALA A 53 -8.68 6.31 2.72
N GLN A 54 -9.35 7.45 2.89
CA GLN A 54 -9.61 8.04 4.22
C GLN A 54 -10.53 7.17 5.09
N GLU A 55 -11.40 6.38 4.47
CA GLU A 55 -12.31 5.48 5.16
C GLU A 55 -11.69 4.11 5.40
N ALA A 56 -10.80 3.68 4.49
CA ALA A 56 -10.18 2.36 4.51
C ALA A 56 -8.92 2.29 5.39
N LEU A 57 -8.06 3.32 5.36
CA LEU A 57 -6.78 3.29 6.08
C LEU A 57 -6.98 3.15 7.60
N GLY A 58 -6.22 2.24 8.21
CA GLY A 58 -6.29 1.91 9.64
C GLY A 58 -7.46 1.01 10.04
N GLN A 59 -8.44 0.77 9.15
CA GLN A 59 -9.52 -0.17 9.39
C GLN A 59 -9.07 -1.62 9.18
N TYR A 60 -9.74 -2.56 9.85
CA TYR A 60 -9.55 -3.98 9.58
C TYR A 60 -10.07 -4.35 8.20
N ALA A 61 -9.25 -5.02 7.40
CA ALA A 61 -9.59 -5.40 6.03
C ALA A 61 -10.87 -6.24 5.94
N ALA A 62 -11.07 -7.14 6.91
CA ALA A 62 -12.24 -8.01 6.98
C ALA A 62 -13.56 -7.24 6.96
N ARG A 63 -13.62 -6.05 7.56
CA ARG A 63 -14.83 -5.21 7.57
C ARG A 63 -15.25 -4.74 6.18
N ILE A 64 -14.27 -4.53 5.30
CA ILE A 64 -14.46 -3.92 3.97
C ILE A 64 -14.56 -5.01 2.90
N MET A 65 -13.76 -6.06 3.02
CA MET A 65 -13.58 -7.05 1.94
C MET A 65 -14.44 -8.29 2.08
N VAL A 66 -14.92 -8.62 3.28
CA VAL A 66 -15.74 -9.80 3.49
C VAL A 66 -17.21 -9.39 3.50
N HIS A 67 -17.99 -9.99 2.61
CA HIS A 67 -19.44 -9.96 2.66
C HIS A 67 -19.91 -11.35 3.09
N GLU A 68 -20.76 -11.41 4.11
CA GLU A 68 -21.42 -12.65 4.53
C GLU A 68 -22.57 -13.03 3.59
#